data_AF-A0A1I7W4W5-F1
#
_entry.id   AF-A0A1I7W4W5-F1
#
_cell.length_a   1.000
_cell.length_b   1.000
_cell.length_c   1.000
_cell.angle_alpha   90.00
_cell.angle_beta   90.00
_cell.angle_gamma   90.00
#
_symmetry.space_group_name_H-M   'P 1'
#
loop_
_entity.id
_entity.type
_entity.pdbx_description
1 polymer ?
#
loop_
_entity_poly.entity_id
_entity_poly.type
_entity_poly.pdbx_seq_one_letter_code
_entity_poly.pdbx_strand_id
1 'polypeptide(L)'
;MDLSREEDLMKSIMEVSEKLVMLNPDNACLDYIKAFCCTVQICFFISAGLLKSTKTCLRQLQTLVQTMKLTYDETVPVVWPAFDWMGKETLIALTYVLTVIQSLQTCQIERAHKYHSIAMRHITDMRRLMTKSNWPVIRRGALDSLAAFEIILLENISAAQLMLARPLETISVLGAMMERMRQSTDLFSHFEAQLHTLLGMYCWFVHLPDDAERQFQAALRTAKDTESWTVVNLSLAILYLLTCREADFYGLFERITPGKLQSSSSLLKASAHFVHALHSYLHSRLQEAKSHITDSVTIVRDEGVPRIQALATLLSAKLVAVDVPDMLIAANNFATKSSDHSLALWLNQIIYETQIQYGHVEQAKSVKMKFDQMQMHISQAVQDAINSPAHSLIQWEGGTDAF
;
A
#
# COMPACT_ATOMS: atom_id res chain seq x y z
N MET A 1 -24.40 20.81 14.41
CA MET A 1 -23.09 20.60 13.77
C MET A 1 -23.01 19.11 13.58
N ASP A 2 -23.24 18.64 12.36
CA ASP A 2 -23.10 17.21 12.05
C ASP A 2 -21.62 16.88 12.19
N LEU A 3 -21.33 15.90 13.04
CA LEU A 3 -19.97 15.38 13.20
C LEU A 3 -19.50 14.83 11.85
N SER A 4 -18.21 14.97 11.55
CA SER A 4 -17.67 14.26 10.41
C SER A 4 -17.79 12.75 10.66
N ARG A 5 -17.90 11.95 9.58
CA ARG A 5 -18.02 10.48 9.65
C ARG A 5 -16.89 9.85 10.49
N GLU A 6 -15.74 10.50 10.56
CA GLU A 6 -14.59 10.11 11.37
C GLU A 6 -14.81 10.35 12.86
N GLU A 7 -15.36 11.51 13.23
CA GLU A 7 -15.71 11.86 14.60
C GLU A 7 -16.83 10.97 15.15
N ASP A 8 -17.84 10.66 14.33
CA ASP A 8 -18.91 9.73 14.69
C ASP A 8 -18.40 8.30 14.93
N LEU A 9 -17.48 7.83 14.08
CA LEU A 9 -16.87 6.52 14.25
C LEU A 9 -16.01 6.47 15.52
N MET A 10 -15.17 7.48 15.75
CA MET A 10 -14.35 7.57 16.96
C MET A 10 -15.20 7.66 18.23
N LYS A 11 -16.28 8.43 18.20
CA LYS A 11 -17.26 8.50 19.29
C LYS A 11 -17.90 7.14 19.55
N SER A 12 -18.38 6.46 18.50
CA SER A 12 -18.99 5.14 18.61
C SER A 12 -18.01 4.11 19.19
N ILE A 13 -16.75 4.16 18.76
CA ILE A 13 -15.67 3.32 19.29
C ILE A 13 -15.41 3.60 20.78
N MET A 14 -15.39 4.86 21.19
CA MET A 14 -15.21 5.25 22.59
C MET A 14 -16.37 4.76 23.45
N GLU A 15 -17.62 4.97 23.02
CA GLU A 15 -18.81 4.50 23.72
C GLU A 15 -18.82 2.97 23.87
N VAL A 16 -18.42 2.24 22.82
CA VAL A 16 -18.27 0.78 22.90
C VAL A 16 -17.15 0.40 23.86
N SER A 17 -16.01 1.08 23.83
CA SER A 17 -14.88 0.83 24.73
C SER A 17 -15.25 1.05 26.20
N GLU A 18 -15.99 2.11 26.51
CA GLU A 18 -16.50 2.37 27.86
C GLU A 18 -17.47 1.27 28.33
N LYS A 19 -18.40 0.85 27.46
CA LYS A 19 -19.31 -0.25 27.75
C LYS A 19 -18.58 -1.58 27.92
N LEU A 20 -17.49 -1.81 27.18
CA LEU A 20 -16.67 -3.02 27.30
C LEU A 20 -15.99 -3.13 28.66
N VAL A 21 -15.61 -2.02 29.30
CA VAL A 21 -15.04 -2.01 30.66
C VAL A 21 -16.07 -2.45 31.70
N MET A 22 -17.35 -2.22 31.45
CA MET A 22 -18.46 -2.60 32.34
C MET A 22 -18.86 -4.08 32.22
N LEU A 23 -18.36 -4.81 31.21
CA LEU A 23 -18.63 -6.22 31.03
C LEU A 23 -17.76 -7.07 31.96
N ASN A 24 -18.32 -8.18 32.45
CA ASN A 24 -17.58 -9.15 33.26
C ASN A 24 -16.32 -9.63 32.51
N PRO A 25 -15.11 -9.57 33.12
CA PRO A 25 -13.88 -10.06 32.53
C PRO A 25 -13.94 -11.52 32.06
N ASP A 26 -14.77 -12.34 32.70
CA ASP A 26 -14.97 -13.76 32.38
C ASP A 26 -15.98 -13.99 31.24
N ASN A 27 -16.50 -12.93 30.61
CA ASN A 27 -17.42 -13.05 29.50
C ASN A 27 -16.69 -13.64 28.27
N ALA A 28 -17.16 -14.82 27.82
CA ALA A 28 -16.60 -15.55 26.69
C ALA A 28 -16.55 -14.76 25.37
N CYS A 29 -17.39 -13.73 25.20
CA CYS A 29 -17.42 -12.88 24.00
C CYS A 29 -16.50 -11.66 24.09
N LEU A 30 -16.00 -11.32 25.28
CA LEU A 30 -15.32 -10.04 25.53
C LEU A 30 -14.12 -9.84 24.60
N ASP A 31 -13.28 -10.86 24.47
CA ASP A 31 -12.11 -10.81 23.60
C ASP A 31 -12.51 -10.66 22.12
N TYR A 32 -13.57 -11.35 21.67
CA TYR A 32 -14.06 -11.24 20.29
C TYR A 32 -14.58 -9.85 19.97
N ILE A 33 -15.31 -9.22 20.89
CA ILE A 33 -15.81 -7.84 20.73
C ILE A 33 -14.63 -6.86 20.70
N LYS A 34 -13.66 -7.01 21.61
CA LYS A 34 -12.43 -6.21 21.60
C LYS A 34 -11.68 -6.34 20.27
N ALA A 35 -11.50 -7.56 19.78
CA ALA A 35 -10.82 -7.80 18.51
C ALA A 35 -11.56 -7.19 17.31
N PHE A 36 -12.89 -7.29 17.29
CA PHE A 36 -13.71 -6.62 16.28
C PHE A 36 -13.50 -5.11 16.29
N CYS A 37 -13.60 -4.48 17.47
CA CYS A 37 -13.43 -3.04 17.62
C CYS A 37 -12.01 -2.59 17.22
N CYS A 38 -10.97 -3.31 17.67
CA CYS A 38 -9.59 -3.05 17.26
C CYS A 38 -9.43 -3.19 15.73
N THR A 39 -10.03 -4.20 15.11
CA THR A 39 -9.96 -4.40 13.66
C THR A 39 -10.60 -3.23 12.91
N VAL A 40 -11.81 -2.82 13.29
CA VAL A 40 -12.50 -1.67 12.67
C VAL A 40 -11.68 -0.38 12.84
N GLN A 41 -11.12 -0.15 14.02
CA GLN A 41 -10.21 0.98 14.29
C GLN A 41 -8.98 0.96 13.39
N ILE A 42 -8.32 -0.20 13.26
CA ILE A 42 -7.14 -0.35 12.41
C ILE A 42 -7.49 -0.05 10.95
N CYS A 43 -8.59 -0.60 10.43
CA CYS A 43 -9.03 -0.34 9.05
C CYS A 43 -9.30 1.15 8.83
N PHE A 44 -9.96 1.81 9.78
CA PHE A 44 -10.18 3.26 9.74
C PHE A 44 -8.86 4.04 9.73
N PHE A 45 -7.95 3.77 10.68
CA PHE A 45 -6.66 4.45 10.75
C PHE A 45 -5.83 4.25 9.48
N ILE A 46 -5.85 3.05 8.90
CA ILE A 46 -5.21 2.77 7.61
C ILE A 46 -5.81 3.64 6.50
N SER A 47 -7.14 3.72 6.40
CA SER A 47 -7.82 4.53 5.37
C SER A 47 -7.53 6.03 5.51
N ALA A 48 -7.50 6.55 6.74
CA ALA A 48 -7.20 7.96 7.03
C ALA A 48 -5.70 8.32 6.91
N GLY A 49 -4.82 7.31 6.78
CA GLY A 49 -3.36 7.50 6.73
C GLY A 49 -2.70 7.69 8.10
N LEU A 50 -3.37 7.30 9.19
CA LEU A 50 -2.90 7.45 10.57
C LEU A 50 -2.00 6.27 11.00
N LEU A 51 -0.75 6.27 10.51
CA LEU A 51 0.18 5.16 10.68
C LEU A 51 0.62 4.93 12.14
N LYS A 52 0.76 5.99 12.95
CA LYS A 52 1.14 5.84 14.36
C LYS A 52 0.04 5.16 15.18
N SER A 53 -1.21 5.60 14.97
CA SER A 53 -2.39 5.03 15.61
C SER A 53 -2.60 3.57 15.17
N THR A 54 -2.45 3.30 13.87
CA THR A 54 -2.46 1.94 13.29
C THR A 54 -1.48 1.02 14.01
N LYS A 55 -0.22 1.46 14.15
CA LYS A 55 0.83 0.66 14.81
C LYS A 55 0.51 0.33 16.26
N THR A 56 -0.04 1.29 17.01
CA THR A 56 -0.38 1.11 18.42
C THR A 56 -1.55 0.14 18.58
N CYS A 57 -2.64 0.35 17.83
CA CYS A 57 -3.82 -0.51 17.88
C CYS A 57 -3.51 -1.93 17.36
N LEU A 58 -2.69 -2.07 16.31
CA LEU A 58 -2.28 -3.39 15.81
C LEU A 58 -1.48 -4.19 16.84
N ARG A 59 -0.63 -3.55 17.64
CA ARG A 59 0.07 -4.25 18.74
C ARG A 59 -0.92 -4.77 19.79
N GLN A 60 -1.94 -3.99 20.11
CA GLN A 60 -3.00 -4.43 21.03
C GLN A 60 -3.74 -5.64 20.48
N LEU A 61 -4.10 -5.62 19.18
CA LEU A 61 -4.73 -6.76 18.52
C LEU A 61 -3.81 -8.00 18.53
N GLN A 62 -2.53 -7.85 18.21
CA GLN A 62 -1.55 -8.95 18.24
C GLN A 62 -1.46 -9.59 19.62
N THR A 63 -1.37 -8.79 20.69
CA THR A 63 -1.36 -9.29 22.07
C THR A 63 -2.68 -10.00 22.40
N LEU A 64 -3.82 -9.38 22.07
CA LEU A 64 -5.15 -9.94 22.34
C LEU A 64 -5.33 -11.32 21.68
N VAL A 65 -5.01 -11.44 20.40
CA VAL A 65 -5.17 -12.68 19.63
C VAL A 65 -4.27 -13.80 20.16
N GLN A 66 -3.07 -13.46 20.65
CA GLN A 66 -2.17 -14.43 21.27
C GLN A 66 -2.73 -14.98 22.59
N THR A 67 -3.40 -14.15 23.38
CA THR A 67 -3.94 -14.54 24.70
C THR A 67 -5.35 -15.14 24.65
N MET A 68 -6.07 -14.97 23.53
CA MET A 68 -7.41 -15.54 23.34
C MET A 68 -7.43 -17.05 23.55
N LYS A 69 -8.39 -17.57 24.30
CA LYS A 69 -8.62 -19.02 24.43
C LYS A 69 -9.16 -19.59 23.11
N LEU A 70 -8.79 -20.83 22.80
CA LEU A 70 -9.35 -21.54 21.64
C LEU A 70 -10.85 -21.73 21.84
N THR A 71 -11.63 -21.44 20.79
CA THR A 71 -13.10 -21.40 20.84
C THR A 71 -13.75 -22.78 21.07
N TYR A 72 -13.01 -23.86 20.85
CA TYR A 72 -13.51 -25.23 20.91
C TYR A 72 -12.52 -26.11 21.67
N ASP A 73 -12.66 -26.12 22.98
CA ASP A 73 -12.17 -27.24 23.79
C ASP A 73 -13.30 -28.29 23.79
N GLU A 74 -13.02 -29.52 23.35
CA GLU A 74 -14.03 -30.58 23.13
C GLU A 74 -14.80 -31.00 24.40
N THR A 75 -14.43 -30.43 25.55
CA THR A 75 -14.81 -30.87 26.89
C THR A 75 -15.82 -29.98 27.61
N VAL A 76 -16.22 -28.83 27.04
CA VAL A 76 -17.10 -27.85 27.71
C VAL A 76 -18.45 -27.74 26.97
N PRO A 77 -19.61 -27.71 27.67
CA PRO A 77 -20.91 -27.52 27.02
C PRO A 77 -20.90 -26.23 26.20
N VAL A 78 -21.29 -26.33 24.93
CA VAL A 78 -21.21 -25.25 23.94
C VAL A 78 -22.20 -24.13 24.28
N VAL A 79 -21.81 -23.22 25.16
CA VAL A 79 -22.43 -21.90 25.23
C VAL A 79 -21.88 -21.12 24.04
N TRP A 80 -22.66 -21.10 22.95
CA TRP A 80 -22.31 -20.31 21.78
C TRP A 80 -22.15 -18.84 22.19
N PRO A 81 -21.05 -18.17 21.80
CA PRO A 81 -20.88 -16.76 22.09
C PRO A 81 -22.02 -15.98 21.43
N ALA A 82 -22.65 -15.08 22.20
CA ALA A 82 -23.72 -14.20 21.70
C ALA A 82 -23.22 -13.21 20.64
N PHE A 83 -21.91 -12.97 20.57
CA PHE A 83 -21.26 -12.17 19.54
C PHE A 83 -20.15 -12.98 18.88
N ASP A 84 -20.30 -13.24 17.59
CA ASP A 84 -19.47 -14.20 16.88
C ASP A 84 -19.17 -13.80 15.43
N TRP A 85 -18.20 -12.92 15.24
CA TRP A 85 -17.89 -12.33 13.92
C TRP A 85 -16.82 -13.10 13.13
N MET A 86 -15.75 -13.57 13.81
CA MET A 86 -14.62 -14.27 13.18
C MET A 86 -13.96 -15.23 14.16
N GLY A 87 -13.66 -16.45 13.72
CA GLY A 87 -12.98 -17.44 14.55
C GLY A 87 -11.50 -17.09 14.77
N LYS A 88 -10.92 -17.53 15.91
CA LYS A 88 -9.54 -17.21 16.31
C LYS A 88 -8.51 -17.45 15.20
N GLU A 89 -8.57 -18.60 14.53
CA GLU A 89 -7.62 -18.93 13.45
C GLU A 89 -7.71 -17.99 12.25
N THR A 90 -8.93 -17.56 11.88
CA THR A 90 -9.14 -16.59 10.80
C THR A 90 -8.70 -15.19 11.23
N LEU A 91 -8.90 -14.84 12.50
CA LEU A 91 -8.44 -13.58 13.09
C LEU A 91 -6.90 -13.52 13.18
N ILE A 92 -6.21 -14.64 13.41
CA ILE A 92 -4.75 -14.74 13.30
C ILE A 92 -4.32 -14.41 11.87
N ALA A 93 -4.96 -15.00 10.86
CA ALA A 93 -4.68 -14.71 9.46
C ALA A 93 -4.85 -13.20 9.16
N LEU A 94 -5.99 -12.62 9.55
CA LEU A 94 -6.26 -11.18 9.40
C LEU A 94 -5.20 -10.32 10.09
N THR A 95 -4.78 -10.69 11.29
CA THR A 95 -3.74 -9.95 12.04
C THR A 95 -2.41 -9.95 11.28
N TYR A 96 -2.06 -11.05 10.61
CA TYR A 96 -0.88 -11.08 9.74
C TYR A 96 -1.06 -10.20 8.51
N VAL A 97 -2.23 -10.20 7.86
CA VAL A 97 -2.53 -9.30 6.73
C VAL A 97 -2.35 -7.83 7.14
N LEU A 98 -2.95 -7.41 8.25
CA LEU A 98 -2.81 -6.05 8.78
C LEU A 98 -1.35 -5.72 9.13
N THR A 99 -0.58 -6.70 9.58
CA THR A 99 0.86 -6.55 9.84
C THR A 99 1.66 -6.33 8.56
N VAL A 100 1.32 -6.99 7.46
CA VAL A 100 1.94 -6.77 6.15
C VAL A 100 1.65 -5.36 5.66
N ILE A 101 0.38 -4.94 5.67
CA ILE A 101 -0.05 -3.58 5.23
C ILE A 101 0.71 -2.51 6.03
N GLN A 102 0.71 -2.60 7.36
CA GLN A 102 1.42 -1.64 8.22
C GLN A 102 2.92 -1.63 7.96
N SER A 103 3.53 -2.80 7.72
CA SER A 103 4.96 -2.91 7.43
C SER A 103 5.31 -2.21 6.12
N LEU A 104 4.47 -2.34 5.08
CA LEU A 104 4.69 -1.66 3.79
C LEU A 104 4.46 -0.16 3.87
N GLN A 105 3.39 0.30 4.53
CA GLN A 105 3.14 1.73 4.73
C GLN A 105 4.31 2.43 5.46
N THR A 106 5.01 1.69 6.34
CA THR A 106 6.21 2.18 7.04
C THR A 106 7.53 1.80 6.39
N CYS A 107 7.49 1.25 5.16
CA CYS A 107 8.65 0.85 4.35
C CYS A 107 9.59 -0.15 5.04
N GLN A 108 9.06 -1.03 5.90
CA GLN A 108 9.76 -2.17 6.49
C GLN A 108 9.59 -3.40 5.58
N ILE A 109 10.21 -3.36 4.40
CA ILE A 109 9.94 -4.33 3.31
C ILE A 109 10.32 -5.76 3.70
N GLU A 110 11.47 -5.97 4.35
CA GLU A 110 11.87 -7.31 4.84
C GLU A 110 10.86 -7.89 5.82
N ARG A 111 10.33 -7.06 6.72
CA ARG A 111 9.30 -7.45 7.68
C ARG A 111 8.00 -7.80 6.95
N ALA A 112 7.61 -7.03 5.94
CA ALA A 112 6.44 -7.32 5.12
C ALA A 112 6.57 -8.69 4.44
N HIS A 113 7.71 -9.01 3.82
CA HIS A 113 7.96 -10.33 3.24
C HIS A 113 7.87 -11.46 4.26
N LYS A 114 8.49 -11.29 5.44
CA LYS A 114 8.44 -12.30 6.51
C LYS A 114 7.00 -12.61 6.92
N TYR A 115 6.20 -11.59 7.20
CA TYR A 115 4.81 -11.79 7.63
C TYR A 115 3.90 -12.22 6.48
N HIS A 116 4.17 -11.82 5.24
CA HIS A 116 3.48 -12.34 4.06
C HIS A 116 3.65 -13.86 3.95
N SER A 117 4.89 -14.37 4.03
CA SER A 117 5.14 -15.82 3.97
C SER A 117 4.49 -16.59 5.12
N ILE A 118 4.49 -16.03 6.34
CA ILE A 118 3.80 -16.62 7.49
C ILE A 118 2.28 -16.67 7.24
N ALA A 119 1.69 -15.57 6.78
CA ALA A 119 0.27 -15.46 6.51
C ALA A 119 -0.18 -16.45 5.42
N MET A 120 0.55 -16.52 4.31
CA MET A 120 0.28 -17.44 3.20
C MET A 120 0.33 -18.91 3.64
N ARG A 121 1.33 -19.28 4.45
CA ARG A 121 1.42 -20.61 5.04
C ARG A 121 0.23 -20.91 5.95
N HIS A 122 -0.11 -19.98 6.84
CA HIS A 122 -1.24 -20.12 7.76
C HIS A 122 -2.57 -20.30 7.01
N ILE A 123 -2.83 -19.48 5.99
CA ILE A 123 -4.02 -19.58 5.13
C ILE A 123 -4.07 -20.95 4.43
N THR A 124 -2.94 -21.42 3.89
CA THR A 124 -2.85 -22.72 3.20
C THR A 124 -3.11 -23.89 4.15
N ASP A 125 -2.51 -23.86 5.34
CA ASP A 125 -2.72 -24.87 6.37
C ASP A 125 -4.18 -24.89 6.84
N MET A 126 -4.79 -23.72 7.07
CA MET A 126 -6.20 -23.62 7.41
C MET A 126 -7.11 -24.21 6.34
N ARG A 127 -6.92 -23.87 5.06
CA ARG A 127 -7.72 -24.44 3.96
C ARG A 127 -7.61 -25.96 3.90
N ARG A 128 -6.40 -26.49 4.09
CA ARG A 128 -6.15 -27.94 4.11
C ARG A 128 -6.83 -28.63 5.29
N LEU A 129 -6.81 -28.01 6.48
CA LEU A 129 -7.49 -28.55 7.67
C LEU A 129 -9.01 -28.53 7.48
N MET A 130 -9.55 -27.45 6.92
CA MET A 130 -10.98 -27.31 6.60
C MET A 130 -11.47 -28.34 5.56
N THR A 131 -10.60 -28.85 4.68
CA THR A 131 -10.96 -29.91 3.72
C THR A 131 -10.86 -31.32 4.31
N LYS A 132 -10.00 -31.55 5.30
CA LYS A 132 -9.68 -32.89 5.82
C LYS A 132 -10.49 -33.30 7.04
N SER A 133 -11.03 -32.35 7.78
CA SER A 133 -11.75 -32.60 9.03
C SER A 133 -13.19 -32.10 8.91
N ASN A 134 -14.13 -32.77 9.59
CA ASN A 134 -15.38 -32.14 10.02
C ASN A 134 -15.04 -31.06 11.06
N TRP A 135 -14.26 -30.05 10.64
CA TRP A 135 -13.79 -28.98 11.49
C TRP A 135 -15.03 -28.35 12.15
N PRO A 136 -15.06 -28.22 13.49
CA PRO A 136 -16.25 -27.81 14.20
C PRO A 136 -16.58 -26.38 13.74
N VAL A 137 -17.57 -26.30 12.86
CA VAL A 137 -18.07 -25.09 12.20
C VAL A 137 -17.04 -24.39 11.30
N ILE A 138 -16.97 -24.78 10.03
CA ILE A 138 -16.66 -23.81 8.96
C ILE A 138 -17.74 -22.74 9.07
N ARG A 139 -17.42 -21.61 9.72
CA ARG A 139 -18.35 -20.47 9.75
C ARG A 139 -18.57 -20.02 8.32
N ARG A 140 -19.84 -19.74 7.97
CA ARG A 140 -20.18 -19.18 6.66
C ARG A 140 -19.27 -17.98 6.40
N GLY A 141 -18.62 -17.97 5.23
CA GLY A 141 -17.74 -16.88 4.81
C GLY A 141 -16.28 -16.99 5.25
N ALA A 142 -15.86 -17.99 6.04
CA ALA A 142 -14.46 -18.13 6.45
C ALA A 142 -13.52 -18.40 5.25
N LEU A 143 -13.94 -19.26 4.32
CA LEU A 143 -13.16 -19.55 3.10
C LEU A 143 -13.05 -18.32 2.20
N ASP A 144 -14.16 -17.57 2.05
CA ASP A 144 -14.18 -16.32 1.28
C ASP A 144 -13.29 -15.25 1.92
N SER A 145 -13.29 -15.18 3.25
CA SER A 145 -12.40 -14.28 4.01
C SER A 145 -10.94 -14.65 3.80
N LEU A 146 -10.58 -15.93 3.87
CA LEU A 146 -9.22 -16.41 3.58
C LEU A 146 -8.82 -16.15 2.13
N ALA A 147 -9.74 -16.26 1.17
CA ALA A 147 -9.50 -15.90 -0.22
C ALA A 147 -9.26 -14.39 -0.39
N ALA A 148 -10.06 -13.54 0.25
CA ALA A 148 -9.84 -12.10 0.26
C ALA A 148 -8.49 -11.73 0.90
N PHE A 149 -8.12 -12.36 2.02
CA PHE A 149 -6.84 -12.13 2.69
C PHE A 149 -5.64 -12.48 1.81
N GLU A 150 -5.72 -13.59 1.08
CA GLU A 150 -4.68 -13.96 0.12
C GLU A 150 -4.57 -12.94 -1.02
N ILE A 151 -5.69 -12.47 -1.58
CA ILE A 151 -5.67 -11.44 -2.63
C ILE A 151 -5.04 -10.15 -2.09
N ILE A 152 -5.40 -9.70 -0.88
CA ILE A 152 -4.81 -8.52 -0.24
C ILE A 152 -3.30 -8.72 0.00
N LEU A 153 -2.86 -9.92 0.38
CA LEU A 153 -1.45 -10.23 0.55
C LEU A 153 -0.67 -10.17 -0.77
N LEU A 154 -1.27 -10.65 -1.87
CA LEU A 154 -0.69 -10.60 -3.21
C LEU A 154 -0.62 -9.16 -3.73
N GLU A 155 -1.69 -8.38 -3.54
CA GLU A 155 -1.73 -6.94 -3.83
C GLU A 155 -0.56 -6.22 -3.13
N ASN A 156 -0.45 -6.40 -1.81
CA ASN A 156 0.58 -5.75 -1.00
C ASN A 156 2.01 -6.19 -1.38
N ILE A 157 2.23 -7.48 -1.62
CA ILE A 157 3.57 -7.95 -1.98
C ILE A 157 3.98 -7.51 -3.38
N SER A 158 3.04 -7.38 -4.33
CA SER A 158 3.33 -6.85 -5.67
C SER A 158 3.83 -5.40 -5.60
N ALA A 159 3.20 -4.55 -4.78
CA ALA A 159 3.67 -3.19 -4.52
C ALA A 159 5.07 -3.18 -3.89
N ALA A 160 5.37 -4.15 -3.01
CA ALA A 160 6.70 -4.33 -2.45
C ALA A 160 7.74 -4.67 -3.52
N GLN A 161 7.42 -5.58 -4.45
CA GLN A 161 8.33 -5.96 -5.53
C GLN A 161 8.65 -4.77 -6.46
N LEU A 162 7.66 -3.90 -6.74
CA LEU A 162 7.89 -2.67 -7.49
C LEU A 162 8.87 -1.73 -6.77
N MET A 163 8.74 -1.55 -5.45
CA MET A 163 9.71 -0.76 -4.66
C MET A 163 11.12 -1.37 -4.66
N LEU A 164 11.20 -2.71 -4.69
CA LEU A 164 12.46 -3.45 -4.81
C LEU A 164 13.01 -3.50 -6.24
N ALA A 165 12.35 -2.87 -7.22
CA ALA A 165 12.71 -2.90 -8.63
C ALA A 165 12.78 -4.32 -9.22
N ARG A 166 11.79 -5.16 -8.87
CA ARG A 166 11.67 -6.58 -9.23
C ARG A 166 10.44 -6.82 -10.14
N PRO A 167 10.50 -6.40 -11.42
CA PRO A 167 9.34 -6.44 -12.32
C PRO A 167 8.90 -7.87 -12.67
N LEU A 168 9.82 -8.83 -12.80
CA LEU A 168 9.48 -10.23 -13.12
C LEU A 168 8.67 -10.88 -12.01
N GLU A 169 9.09 -10.68 -10.76
CA GLU A 169 8.36 -11.13 -9.57
C GLU A 169 7.02 -10.40 -9.44
N THR A 170 6.99 -9.09 -9.74
CA THR A 170 5.76 -8.30 -9.72
C THR A 170 4.71 -8.92 -10.65
N ILE A 171 5.03 -9.11 -11.94
CA ILE A 171 4.04 -9.62 -12.90
C ILE A 171 3.61 -11.05 -12.60
N SER A 172 4.52 -11.87 -12.07
CA SER A 172 4.21 -13.23 -11.61
C SER A 172 3.21 -13.23 -10.44
N VAL A 173 3.40 -12.33 -9.47
CA VAL A 173 2.48 -12.15 -8.34
C VAL A 173 1.12 -11.63 -8.81
N LEU A 174 1.08 -10.69 -9.76
CA LEU A 174 -0.17 -10.18 -10.33
C LEU A 174 -0.94 -11.27 -11.10
N GLY A 175 -0.23 -12.17 -11.80
CA GLY A 175 -0.84 -13.35 -12.41
C GLY A 175 -1.47 -14.28 -11.36
N ALA A 176 -0.77 -14.54 -10.25
CA ALA A 176 -1.32 -15.29 -9.13
C ALA A 176 -2.54 -14.60 -8.50
N MET A 177 -2.50 -13.27 -8.35
CA MET A 177 -3.61 -12.46 -7.85
C MET A 177 -4.86 -12.61 -8.74
N MET A 178 -4.69 -12.48 -10.06
CA MET A 178 -5.79 -12.67 -11.02
C MET A 178 -6.38 -14.08 -10.93
N GLU A 179 -5.54 -15.12 -10.86
CA GLU A 179 -6.02 -16.49 -10.75
C GLU A 179 -6.83 -16.71 -9.45
N ARG A 180 -6.37 -16.14 -8.33
CA ARG A 180 -7.12 -16.18 -7.06
C ARG A 180 -8.43 -15.41 -7.15
N MET A 181 -8.47 -14.27 -7.83
CA MET A 181 -9.69 -13.49 -8.04
C MET A 181 -10.70 -14.25 -8.90
N ARG A 182 -10.26 -14.94 -9.97
CA ARG A 182 -11.15 -15.70 -10.87
C ARG A 182 -11.91 -16.84 -10.17
N GLN A 183 -11.37 -17.35 -9.07
CA GLN A 183 -12.03 -18.41 -8.29
C GLN A 183 -13.28 -17.94 -7.52
N SER A 184 -13.54 -16.63 -7.45
CA SER A 184 -14.73 -16.07 -6.83
C SER A 184 -15.18 -14.83 -7.58
N THR A 185 -16.32 -14.94 -8.30
CA THR A 185 -16.92 -13.82 -9.04
C THR A 185 -17.23 -12.63 -8.12
N ASP A 186 -17.65 -12.90 -6.89
CA ASP A 186 -17.94 -11.87 -5.91
C ASP A 186 -16.68 -11.09 -5.56
N LEU A 187 -15.59 -11.78 -5.19
CA LEU A 187 -14.31 -11.15 -4.84
C LEU A 187 -13.68 -10.45 -6.05
N PHE A 188 -13.84 -10.99 -7.26
CA PHE A 188 -13.29 -10.39 -8.48
C PHE A 188 -13.66 -8.90 -8.59
N SER A 189 -14.95 -8.59 -8.47
CA SER A 189 -15.45 -7.22 -8.58
C SER A 189 -14.98 -6.29 -7.46
N HIS A 190 -14.43 -6.80 -6.37
CA HIS A 190 -13.90 -6.00 -5.26
C HIS A 190 -12.43 -5.62 -5.43
N PHE A 191 -11.68 -6.40 -6.21
CA PHE A 191 -10.23 -6.24 -6.40
C PHE A 191 -9.85 -5.84 -7.83
N GLU A 192 -10.82 -5.76 -8.74
CA GLU A 192 -10.61 -5.43 -10.16
C GLU A 192 -9.88 -4.08 -10.34
N ALA A 193 -10.31 -3.05 -9.63
CA ALA A 193 -9.70 -1.73 -9.69
C ALA A 193 -8.25 -1.72 -9.18
N GLN A 194 -7.99 -2.46 -8.10
CA GLN A 194 -6.66 -2.58 -7.49
C GLN A 194 -5.71 -3.34 -8.40
N LEU A 195 -6.17 -4.42 -9.03
CA LEU A 195 -5.38 -5.18 -10.01
C LEU A 195 -5.00 -4.31 -11.21
N HIS A 196 -5.97 -3.61 -11.82
CA HIS A 196 -5.69 -2.67 -12.90
C HIS A 196 -4.72 -1.55 -12.48
N THR A 197 -4.86 -1.04 -11.25
CA THR A 197 -3.94 -0.02 -10.71
C THR A 197 -2.51 -0.56 -10.63
N LEU A 198 -2.32 -1.77 -10.11
CA LEU A 198 -1.00 -2.39 -10.01
C LEU A 198 -0.41 -2.76 -11.38
N LEU A 199 -1.24 -3.22 -12.33
CA LEU A 199 -0.83 -3.43 -13.72
C LEU A 199 -0.39 -2.13 -14.37
N GLY A 200 -1.10 -1.02 -14.14
CA GLY A 200 -0.71 0.29 -14.60
C GLY A 200 0.64 0.75 -14.04
N MET A 201 0.86 0.54 -12.73
CA MET A 201 2.16 0.81 -12.09
C MET A 201 3.28 -0.07 -12.64
N TYR A 202 3.00 -1.35 -12.91
CA TYR A 202 3.95 -2.26 -13.56
C TYR A 202 4.28 -1.80 -14.98
N CYS A 203 3.29 -1.50 -15.81
CA CYS A 203 3.48 -1.01 -17.18
C CYS A 203 4.32 0.27 -17.19
N TRP A 204 4.03 1.19 -16.27
CA TRP A 204 4.83 2.40 -16.09
C TRP A 204 6.29 2.07 -15.76
N PHE A 205 6.51 1.13 -14.83
CA PHE A 205 7.85 0.70 -14.42
C PHE A 205 8.64 0.06 -15.57
N VAL A 206 8.00 -0.73 -16.43
CA VAL A 206 8.64 -1.37 -17.60
C VAL A 206 8.63 -0.48 -18.87
N HIS A 207 8.35 0.81 -18.71
CA HIS A 207 8.38 1.82 -19.78
C HIS A 207 7.35 1.62 -20.91
N LEU A 208 6.13 1.20 -20.55
CA LEU A 208 4.98 1.08 -21.44
C LEU A 208 3.87 2.09 -21.03
N PRO A 209 4.03 3.38 -21.36
CA PRO A 209 3.12 4.43 -20.90
C PRO A 209 1.69 4.30 -21.45
N ASP A 210 1.51 3.81 -22.67
CA ASP A 210 0.17 3.66 -23.27
C ASP A 210 -0.62 2.52 -22.63
N ASP A 211 0.04 1.38 -22.36
CA ASP A 211 -0.56 0.27 -21.61
C ASP A 211 -0.82 0.69 -20.15
N ALA A 212 0.08 1.46 -19.54
CA ALA A 212 -0.12 1.99 -18.19
C ALA A 212 -1.37 2.87 -18.09
N GLU A 213 -1.56 3.79 -19.03
CA GLU A 213 -2.76 4.62 -19.08
C GLU A 213 -4.02 3.78 -19.28
N ARG A 214 -4.01 2.83 -20.23
CA ARG A 214 -5.15 1.95 -20.49
C ARG A 214 -5.57 1.19 -19.23
N GLN A 215 -4.60 0.68 -18.48
CA GLN A 215 -4.83 0.00 -17.20
C GLN A 215 -5.38 0.96 -16.14
N PHE A 216 -4.83 2.17 -15.99
CA PHE A 216 -5.40 3.15 -15.06
C PHE A 216 -6.81 3.62 -15.45
N GLN A 217 -7.10 3.78 -16.74
CA GLN A 217 -8.45 4.08 -17.22
C GLN A 217 -9.43 2.95 -16.89
N ALA A 218 -9.01 1.69 -17.02
CA ALA A 218 -9.80 0.54 -16.58
C ALA A 218 -10.03 0.56 -15.06
N ALA A 219 -9.00 0.86 -14.27
CA ALA A 219 -9.13 1.01 -12.82
C ALA A 219 -10.14 2.12 -12.42
N LEU A 220 -10.18 3.25 -13.14
CA LEU A 220 -11.17 4.31 -12.89
C LEU A 220 -12.61 3.85 -13.15
N ARG A 221 -12.83 3.02 -14.17
CA ARG A 221 -14.16 2.50 -14.50
C ARG A 221 -14.69 1.52 -13.46
N THR A 222 -13.80 0.78 -12.79
CA THR A 222 -14.14 -0.28 -11.85
C THR A 222 -13.99 0.13 -10.38
N ALA A 223 -13.36 1.28 -10.11
CA ALA A 223 -13.21 1.83 -8.76
C ALA A 223 -14.58 2.11 -8.12
N LYS A 224 -14.79 1.54 -6.92
CA LYS A 224 -16.03 1.69 -6.15
C LYS A 224 -15.91 2.67 -4.98
N ASP A 225 -14.68 2.95 -4.53
CA ASP A 225 -14.41 3.81 -3.39
C ASP A 225 -13.56 5.03 -3.78
N THR A 226 -13.75 6.10 -3.00
CA THR A 226 -13.11 7.41 -3.22
C THR A 226 -11.59 7.34 -3.11
N GLU A 227 -11.04 6.47 -2.26
CA GLU A 227 -9.60 6.39 -2.02
C GLU A 227 -8.90 5.73 -3.21
N SER A 228 -9.40 4.59 -3.69
CA SER A 228 -8.93 3.93 -4.92
C SER A 228 -9.05 4.87 -6.11
N TRP A 229 -10.20 5.54 -6.27
CA TRP A 229 -10.40 6.50 -7.35
C TRP A 229 -9.38 7.65 -7.30
N THR A 230 -9.08 8.16 -6.11
CA THR A 230 -8.10 9.24 -5.91
C THR A 230 -6.69 8.76 -6.26
N VAL A 231 -6.29 7.56 -5.80
CA VAL A 231 -4.98 6.96 -6.13
C VAL A 231 -4.79 6.88 -7.64
N VAL A 232 -5.79 6.36 -8.37
CA VAL A 232 -5.70 6.19 -9.82
C VAL A 232 -5.60 7.53 -10.55
N ASN A 233 -6.37 8.55 -10.16
CA ASN A 233 -6.25 9.88 -10.75
C ASN A 233 -4.87 10.50 -10.51
N LEU A 234 -4.30 10.32 -9.31
CA LEU A 234 -2.95 10.78 -9.01
C LEU A 234 -1.89 10.03 -9.85
N SER A 235 -2.07 8.72 -10.05
CA SER A 235 -1.19 7.93 -10.93
C SER A 235 -1.25 8.39 -12.39
N LEU A 236 -2.46 8.62 -12.93
CA LEU A 236 -2.64 9.18 -14.28
C LEU A 236 -2.02 10.58 -14.41
N ALA A 237 -2.19 11.43 -13.40
CA ALA A 237 -1.61 12.76 -13.40
C ALA A 237 -0.07 12.71 -13.50
N ILE A 238 0.57 11.81 -12.74
CA ILE A 238 2.03 11.61 -12.83
C ILE A 238 2.40 11.12 -14.24
N LEU A 239 1.65 10.16 -14.79
CA LEU A 239 1.89 9.64 -16.13
C LEU A 239 1.81 10.74 -17.18
N TYR A 240 0.76 11.56 -17.16
CA TYR A 240 0.57 12.67 -18.11
C TYR A 240 1.65 13.74 -17.97
N LEU A 241 2.04 14.10 -16.75
CA LEU A 241 3.15 15.03 -16.52
C LEU A 241 4.47 14.51 -17.10
N LEU A 242 4.80 13.25 -16.83
CA LEU A 242 6.09 12.66 -17.23
C LEU A 242 6.14 12.25 -18.71
N THR A 243 4.99 12.18 -19.39
CA THR A 243 4.87 11.96 -20.84
C THR A 243 4.58 13.25 -21.61
N CYS A 244 4.64 14.42 -20.96
CA CYS A 244 4.40 15.74 -21.55
C CYS A 244 3.00 15.91 -22.19
N ARG A 245 1.98 15.23 -21.65
CA ARG A 245 0.58 15.31 -22.11
C ARG A 245 -0.22 16.30 -21.27
N GLU A 246 0.10 17.58 -21.42
CA GLU A 246 -0.47 18.65 -20.60
C GLU A 246 -2.00 18.74 -20.72
N ALA A 247 -2.56 18.58 -21.92
CA ALA A 247 -4.02 18.67 -22.13
C ALA A 247 -4.77 17.63 -21.28
N ASP A 248 -4.30 16.39 -21.26
CA ASP A 248 -4.89 15.30 -20.48
C ASP A 248 -4.73 15.55 -18.98
N PHE A 249 -3.57 16.05 -18.56
CA PHE A 249 -3.33 16.46 -17.16
C PHE A 249 -4.30 17.55 -16.70
N TYR A 250 -4.53 18.59 -17.52
CA TYR A 250 -5.49 19.65 -17.19
C TYR A 250 -6.94 19.14 -17.09
N GLY A 251 -7.28 18.08 -17.83
CA GLY A 251 -8.54 17.36 -17.67
C GLY A 251 -8.72 16.71 -16.28
N LEU A 252 -7.61 16.39 -15.59
CA LEU A 252 -7.60 15.83 -14.24
C LEU A 252 -7.36 16.88 -13.14
N PHE A 253 -6.83 18.05 -13.49
CA PHE A 253 -6.27 19.02 -12.53
C PHE A 253 -7.22 19.38 -11.37
N GLU A 254 -8.47 19.69 -11.68
CA GLU A 254 -9.51 20.01 -10.70
C GLU A 254 -9.78 18.82 -9.75
N ARG A 255 -9.77 17.60 -10.28
CA ARG A 255 -10.04 16.36 -9.54
C ARG A 255 -8.94 15.99 -8.56
N ILE A 256 -7.70 16.36 -8.88
CA ILE A 256 -6.52 16.08 -8.04
C ILE A 256 -6.10 17.27 -7.19
N THR A 257 -6.87 18.36 -7.18
CA THR A 257 -6.55 19.56 -6.39
C THR A 257 -6.69 19.24 -4.90
N PRO A 258 -5.64 19.41 -4.06
CA PRO A 258 -5.64 18.94 -2.67
C PRO A 258 -6.83 19.43 -1.83
N GLY A 259 -7.21 20.70 -1.99
CA GLY A 259 -8.35 21.29 -1.27
C GLY A 259 -9.73 20.88 -1.78
N LYS A 260 -9.79 20.22 -2.95
CA LYS A 260 -11.03 19.73 -3.58
C LYS A 260 -11.17 18.20 -3.49
N LEU A 261 -10.17 17.51 -2.94
CA LEU A 261 -10.22 16.07 -2.77
C LEU A 261 -11.35 15.66 -1.82
N GLN A 262 -12.15 14.69 -2.25
CA GLN A 262 -13.15 14.06 -1.40
C GLN A 262 -12.55 13.04 -0.43
N SER A 263 -11.31 12.61 -0.66
CA SER A 263 -10.58 11.68 0.20
C SER A 263 -10.39 12.26 1.60
N SER A 264 -10.62 11.43 2.63
CA SER A 264 -10.31 11.82 4.00
C SER A 264 -8.85 11.55 4.36
N SER A 265 -8.14 10.76 3.55
CA SER A 265 -6.75 10.36 3.77
C SER A 265 -5.77 11.54 3.74
N SER A 266 -5.09 11.76 4.87
CA SER A 266 -3.97 12.70 4.98
C SER A 266 -2.84 12.35 4.01
N LEU A 267 -2.62 11.05 3.78
CA LEU A 267 -1.60 10.56 2.87
C LEU A 267 -1.91 10.92 1.42
N LEU A 268 -3.14 10.71 0.95
CA LEU A 268 -3.52 11.07 -0.42
C LEU A 268 -3.52 12.58 -0.66
N LYS A 269 -3.90 13.38 0.35
CA LYS A 269 -3.75 14.84 0.30
C LYS A 269 -2.29 15.26 0.14
N ALA A 270 -1.39 14.66 0.92
CA ALA A 270 0.04 14.91 0.79
C ALA A 270 0.59 14.47 -0.59
N SER A 271 0.14 13.31 -1.11
CA SER A 271 0.47 12.85 -2.46
C SER A 271 -0.03 13.81 -3.54
N ALA A 272 -1.23 14.37 -3.40
CA ALA A 272 -1.73 15.39 -4.32
C ALA A 272 -0.89 16.66 -4.30
N HIS A 273 -0.54 17.18 -3.12
CA HIS A 273 0.41 18.29 -3.01
C HIS A 273 1.74 17.97 -3.70
N PHE A 274 2.25 16.74 -3.56
CA PHE A 274 3.47 16.31 -4.25
C PHE A 274 3.33 16.34 -5.78
N VAL A 275 2.20 15.88 -6.34
CA VAL A 275 1.93 15.95 -7.79
C VAL A 275 1.86 17.40 -8.27
N HIS A 276 1.21 18.30 -7.52
CA HIS A 276 1.16 19.72 -7.85
C HIS A 276 2.53 20.40 -7.75
N ALA A 277 3.38 19.95 -6.82
CA ALA A 277 4.77 20.40 -6.75
C ALA A 277 5.57 19.97 -8.00
N LEU A 278 5.41 18.71 -8.43
CA LEU A 278 6.05 18.20 -9.65
C LEU A 278 5.59 18.99 -10.88
N HIS A 279 4.29 19.22 -11.03
CA HIS A 279 3.74 20.05 -12.10
C HIS A 279 4.34 21.46 -12.11
N SER A 280 4.38 22.12 -10.94
CA SER A 280 4.95 23.46 -10.79
C SER A 280 6.44 23.50 -11.12
N TYR A 281 7.19 22.48 -10.70
CA TYR A 281 8.60 22.32 -11.02
C TYR A 281 8.84 22.21 -12.53
N LEU A 282 8.11 21.34 -13.22
CA LEU A 282 8.22 21.15 -14.67
C LEU A 282 7.91 22.44 -15.46
N HIS A 283 7.05 23.31 -14.91
CA HIS A 283 6.71 24.61 -15.48
C HIS A 283 7.60 25.76 -14.98
N SER A 284 8.72 25.46 -14.32
CA SER A 284 9.65 26.46 -13.77
C SER A 284 9.04 27.43 -12.74
N ARG A 285 7.90 27.07 -12.11
CA ARG A 285 7.25 27.83 -11.03
C ARG A 285 7.82 27.40 -9.68
N LEU A 286 9.09 27.76 -9.45
CA LEU A 286 9.89 27.24 -8.33
C LEU A 286 9.31 27.58 -6.94
N GLN A 287 8.70 28.75 -6.78
CA GLN A 287 8.10 29.16 -5.49
C GLN A 287 6.84 28.35 -5.17
N GLU A 288 5.97 28.13 -6.16
CA GLU A 288 4.79 27.28 -6.02
C GLU A 288 5.18 25.83 -5.72
N ALA A 289 6.20 25.32 -6.42
CA ALA A 289 6.74 23.98 -6.17
C ALA A 289 7.23 23.82 -4.73
N LYS A 290 7.98 24.80 -4.19
CA LYS A 290 8.44 24.81 -2.79
C LYS A 290 7.29 24.86 -1.80
N SER A 291 6.27 25.67 -2.06
CA SER A 291 5.06 25.75 -1.22
C SER A 291 4.38 24.39 -1.13
N HIS A 292 4.10 23.77 -2.29
CA HIS A 292 3.43 22.49 -2.33
C HIS A 292 4.23 21.34 -1.69
N ILE A 293 5.56 21.34 -1.81
CA ILE A 293 6.40 20.39 -1.07
C ILE A 293 6.26 20.57 0.44
N THR A 294 6.30 21.82 0.89
CA THR A 294 6.18 22.14 2.32
C THR A 294 4.85 21.65 2.88
N ASP A 295 3.76 21.87 2.15
CA ASP A 295 2.43 21.38 2.52
C ASP A 295 2.39 19.85 2.57
N SER A 296 2.91 19.19 1.53
CA SER A 296 2.98 17.72 1.44
C SER A 296 3.68 17.12 2.66
N VAL A 297 4.85 17.64 3.05
CA VAL A 297 5.61 17.15 4.20
C VAL A 297 4.91 17.50 5.52
N THR A 298 4.32 18.70 5.63
CA THR A 298 3.68 19.18 6.86
C THR A 298 2.48 18.32 7.24
N ILE A 299 1.65 17.94 6.26
CA ILE A 299 0.45 17.11 6.47
C ILE A 299 0.80 15.75 7.10
N VAL A 300 1.89 15.12 6.67
CA VAL A 300 2.27 13.76 7.12
C VAL A 300 3.39 13.73 8.15
N ARG A 301 3.89 14.90 8.58
CA ARG A 301 5.04 15.01 9.50
C ARG A 301 4.83 14.18 10.75
N ASP A 302 3.64 14.30 11.32
CA ASP A 302 3.33 13.68 12.60
C ASP A 302 2.92 12.21 12.46
N GLU A 303 2.62 11.71 11.26
CA GLU A 303 2.31 10.29 11.03
C GLU A 303 3.53 9.44 10.69
N GLY A 304 4.66 10.08 10.35
CA GLY A 304 5.92 9.38 10.07
C GLY A 304 5.83 8.52 8.81
N VAL A 305 5.37 9.13 7.71
CA VAL A 305 5.31 8.53 6.37
C VAL A 305 6.65 8.77 5.65
N PRO A 306 7.57 7.81 5.63
CA PRO A 306 8.95 8.15 5.31
C PRO A 306 9.22 8.25 3.80
N ARG A 307 8.46 7.52 2.98
CA ARG A 307 8.67 7.51 1.52
C ARG A 307 8.28 8.84 0.86
N ILE A 308 7.12 9.39 1.19
CA ILE A 308 6.69 10.70 0.65
C ILE A 308 7.63 11.83 1.12
N GLN A 309 8.11 11.76 2.37
CA GLN A 309 9.11 12.68 2.92
C GLN A 309 10.43 12.61 2.14
N ALA A 310 10.88 11.39 1.82
CA ALA A 310 12.08 11.20 1.01
C ALA A 310 11.90 11.75 -0.41
N LEU A 311 10.78 11.45 -1.09
CA LEU A 311 10.47 11.98 -2.42
C LEU A 311 10.41 13.51 -2.44
N ALA A 312 9.75 14.12 -1.45
CA ALA A 312 9.67 15.56 -1.27
C ALA A 312 11.06 16.20 -1.03
N THR A 313 11.93 15.51 -0.29
CA THR A 313 13.32 15.92 -0.07
C THR A 313 14.13 15.89 -1.36
N LEU A 314 13.98 14.84 -2.17
CA LEU A 314 14.65 14.73 -3.47
C LEU A 314 14.21 15.82 -4.44
N LEU A 315 12.90 16.08 -4.52
CA LEU A 315 12.38 17.16 -5.37
C LEU A 315 12.85 18.54 -4.89
N SER A 316 12.93 18.75 -3.57
CA SER A 316 13.49 19.98 -2.98
C SER A 316 14.96 20.18 -3.34
N ALA A 317 15.77 19.11 -3.32
CA ALA A 317 17.18 19.16 -3.70
C ALA A 317 17.36 19.60 -5.16
N LYS A 318 16.46 19.19 -6.06
CA LYS A 318 16.43 19.63 -7.45
C LYS A 318 16.01 21.10 -7.62
N LEU A 319 15.16 21.62 -6.74
CA LEU A 319 14.66 23.01 -6.81
C LEU A 319 15.66 24.07 -6.33
N VAL A 320 16.47 23.75 -5.32
CA VAL A 320 17.33 24.74 -4.65
C VAL A 320 18.69 24.90 -5.35
N ALA A 321 18.98 24.08 -6.38
CA ALA A 321 20.31 24.02 -6.98
C ALA A 321 21.38 23.94 -5.88
N VAL A 322 21.30 22.87 -5.10
CA VAL A 322 22.36 22.37 -4.24
C VAL A 322 22.84 23.33 -3.13
N ASP A 323 22.26 23.16 -1.94
CA ASP A 323 22.92 23.61 -0.70
C ASP A 323 22.40 22.87 0.56
N VAL A 324 22.03 21.59 0.43
CA VAL A 324 21.66 20.80 1.62
C VAL A 324 22.22 19.36 1.58
N PRO A 325 23.53 19.18 1.77
CA PRO A 325 24.16 17.86 1.87
C PRO A 325 23.46 16.96 2.90
N ASP A 326 23.02 17.54 4.01
CA ASP A 326 22.33 16.82 5.10
C ASP A 326 21.01 16.19 4.65
N MET A 327 20.26 16.85 3.76
CA MET A 327 19.01 16.33 3.21
C MET A 327 19.25 15.14 2.29
N LEU A 328 20.27 15.21 1.43
CA LEU A 328 20.64 14.09 0.55
C LEU A 328 21.19 12.91 1.35
N ILE A 329 21.97 13.16 2.41
CA ILE A 329 22.45 12.12 3.32
C ILE A 329 21.27 11.45 4.04
N ALA A 330 20.31 12.22 4.55
CA ALA A 330 19.12 11.68 5.21
C ALA A 330 18.28 10.82 4.25
N ALA A 331 18.05 11.28 3.02
CA ALA A 331 17.35 10.52 1.99
C ALA A 331 18.11 9.23 1.61
N ASN A 332 19.45 9.27 1.52
CA ASN A 332 20.29 8.10 1.26
C ASN A 332 20.25 7.06 2.37
N ASN A 333 20.35 7.51 3.62
CA ASN A 333 20.25 6.64 4.78
C ASN A 333 18.86 5.96 4.82
N PHE A 334 17.80 6.68 4.47
CA PHE A 334 16.47 6.10 4.37
C PHE A 334 16.33 5.08 3.24
N ALA A 335 16.77 5.41 2.02
CA ALA A 335 16.70 4.48 0.87
C ALA A 335 17.47 3.18 1.16
N THR A 336 18.65 3.30 1.76
CA THR A 336 19.46 2.14 2.17
C THR A 336 18.74 1.30 3.23
N LYS A 337 18.17 1.94 4.25
CA LYS A 337 17.47 1.25 5.36
C LYS A 337 16.15 0.60 4.94
N SER A 338 15.43 1.21 4.00
CA SER A 338 14.15 0.69 3.48
C SER A 338 14.34 -0.35 2.38
N SER A 339 15.54 -0.47 1.83
CA SER A 339 15.83 -1.26 0.63
C SER A 339 14.96 -0.83 -0.57
N ASP A 340 14.50 0.42 -0.62
CA ASP A 340 13.75 0.96 -1.76
C ASP A 340 14.72 1.24 -2.92
N HIS A 341 14.79 0.29 -3.84
CA HIS A 341 15.68 0.33 -4.99
C HIS A 341 15.23 1.40 -6.00
N SER A 342 13.91 1.61 -6.13
CA SER A 342 13.36 2.66 -6.99
C SER A 342 13.78 4.06 -6.54
N LEU A 343 13.74 4.31 -5.23
CA LEU A 343 14.17 5.58 -4.64
C LEU A 343 15.69 5.75 -4.71
N ALA A 344 16.44 4.67 -4.48
CA ALA A 344 17.89 4.68 -4.56
C ALA A 344 18.42 5.07 -5.96
N LEU A 345 17.75 4.63 -7.04
CA LEU A 345 18.09 5.07 -8.39
C LEU A 345 17.97 6.59 -8.55
N TRP A 346 16.81 7.15 -8.19
CA TRP A 346 16.58 8.58 -8.33
C TRP A 346 17.58 9.38 -7.49
N LEU A 347 17.78 8.98 -6.24
CA LEU A 347 18.75 9.60 -5.35
C LEU A 347 20.18 9.54 -5.91
N ASN A 348 20.65 8.38 -6.37
CA ASN A 348 22.02 8.23 -6.89
C ASN A 348 22.25 9.14 -8.11
N GLN A 349 21.24 9.33 -8.95
CA GLN A 349 21.29 10.29 -10.06
C GLN A 349 21.46 11.73 -9.54
N ILE A 350 20.73 12.14 -8.50
CA ILE A 350 20.86 13.47 -7.89
C ILE A 350 22.24 13.66 -7.25
N ILE A 351 22.72 12.66 -6.51
CA ILE A 351 24.04 12.71 -5.88
C ILE A 351 25.12 12.83 -6.96
N TYR A 352 25.04 12.03 -8.03
CA TYR A 352 25.98 12.10 -9.14
C TYR A 352 26.06 13.51 -9.74
N GLU A 353 24.92 14.09 -10.12
CA GLU A 353 24.86 15.44 -10.69
C GLU A 353 25.42 16.49 -9.72
N THR A 354 25.09 16.37 -8.43
CA THR A 354 25.58 17.25 -7.37
C THR A 354 27.11 17.17 -7.24
N GLN A 355 27.67 15.97 -7.23
CA GLN A 355 29.13 15.77 -7.11
C GLN A 355 29.87 16.35 -8.32
N ILE A 356 29.30 16.20 -9.53
CA ILE A 356 29.85 16.82 -10.75
C ILE A 356 29.82 18.35 -10.65
N GLN A 357 28.71 18.93 -10.20
CA GLN A 357 28.57 20.39 -10.05
C GLN A 357 29.61 20.99 -9.08
N TYR A 358 29.98 20.29 -8.01
CA TYR A 358 31.02 20.72 -7.08
C TYR A 358 32.45 20.32 -7.49
N GLY A 359 32.65 19.67 -8.64
CA GLY A 359 33.97 19.26 -9.12
C GLY A 359 34.58 18.04 -8.41
N HIS A 360 33.79 17.28 -7.63
CA HIS A 360 34.20 16.05 -6.97
C HIS A 360 34.17 14.84 -7.92
N VAL A 361 35.04 14.88 -8.93
CA VAL A 361 34.99 13.94 -10.07
C VAL A 361 35.17 12.47 -9.65
N GLU A 362 36.06 12.17 -8.71
CA GLU A 362 36.29 10.78 -8.26
C GLU A 362 35.10 10.21 -7.47
N GLN A 363 34.50 11.00 -6.59
CA GLN A 363 33.26 10.62 -5.89
C GLN A 363 32.11 10.44 -6.88
N ALA A 364 31.98 11.34 -7.86
CA ALA A 364 30.97 11.24 -8.91
C ALA A 364 31.13 9.95 -9.73
N LYS A 365 32.35 9.56 -10.13
CA LYS A 365 32.61 8.30 -10.82
C LYS A 365 32.21 7.08 -9.98
N SER A 366 32.52 7.08 -8.69
CA SER A 366 32.15 6.00 -7.77
C SER A 366 30.63 5.84 -7.65
N VAL A 367 29.90 6.96 -7.50
CA VAL A 367 28.43 6.96 -7.47
C VAL A 367 27.85 6.48 -8.81
N LYS A 368 28.40 6.97 -9.92
CA LYS A 368 27.97 6.61 -11.28
C LYS A 368 28.15 5.12 -11.55
N MET A 369 29.27 4.52 -11.14
CA MET A 369 29.49 3.08 -11.28
C MET A 369 28.45 2.25 -10.52
N LYS A 370 28.10 2.62 -9.29
CA LYS A 370 27.04 1.94 -8.52
C LYS A 370 25.68 2.10 -9.18
N PHE A 371 25.37 3.30 -9.64
CA PHE A 371 24.14 3.60 -10.36
C PHE A 371 24.01 2.77 -11.65
N ASP A 372 25.06 2.73 -12.48
CA ASP A 372 25.05 2.00 -13.74
C ASP A 372 24.93 0.48 -13.53
N GLN A 373 25.60 -0.08 -12.51
CA GLN A 373 25.43 -1.48 -12.14
C GLN A 373 23.98 -1.81 -11.77
N MET A 374 23.36 -0.96 -10.95
CA MET A 374 21.98 -1.11 -10.54
C MET A 374 21.01 -0.98 -11.73
N GLN A 375 21.23 0.02 -12.58
CA GLN A 375 20.43 0.25 -13.78
C GLN A 375 20.53 -0.92 -14.76
N MET A 376 21.72 -1.50 -14.96
CA MET A 376 21.91 -2.69 -15.80
C MET A 376 21.13 -3.89 -15.27
N HIS A 377 21.22 -4.16 -13.97
CA HIS A 377 20.47 -5.26 -13.34
C HIS A 377 18.95 -5.08 -13.51
N ILE A 378 18.44 -3.86 -13.30
CA ILE A 378 17.02 -3.55 -13.47
C ILE A 378 16.60 -3.67 -14.94
N SER A 379 17.42 -3.21 -15.87
CA SER A 379 17.14 -3.32 -17.30
C SER A 379 17.05 -4.78 -17.75
N GLN A 380 17.93 -5.65 -17.23
CA GLN A 380 17.85 -7.09 -17.47
C GLN A 380 16.55 -7.68 -16.88
N ALA A 381 16.22 -7.33 -15.63
CA ALA A 381 14.99 -7.80 -14.99
C ALA A 381 13.72 -7.35 -15.73
N VAL A 382 13.72 -6.13 -16.29
CA VAL A 382 12.64 -5.63 -17.16
C VAL A 382 12.53 -6.49 -18.41
N GLN A 383 13.66 -6.79 -19.07
CA GLN A 383 13.66 -7.65 -20.26
C GLN A 383 13.13 -9.05 -19.95
N ASP A 384 13.54 -9.64 -18.83
CA ASP A 384 13.06 -10.95 -18.39
C ASP A 384 11.56 -10.92 -18.08
N ALA A 385 11.08 -9.84 -17.47
CA ALA A 385 9.66 -9.64 -17.19
C ALA A 385 8.84 -9.55 -18.47
N ILE A 386 9.27 -8.75 -19.46
CA ILE A 386 8.60 -8.61 -20.77
C ILE A 386 8.57 -9.94 -21.53
N ASN A 387 9.65 -10.71 -21.45
CA ASN A 387 9.75 -12.02 -22.11
C ASN A 387 8.97 -13.12 -21.38
N SER A 388 8.47 -12.87 -20.17
CA SER A 388 7.73 -13.86 -19.40
C SER A 388 6.31 -14.06 -19.94
N PRO A 389 5.72 -15.27 -19.85
CA PRO A 389 4.35 -15.50 -20.28
C PRO A 389 3.34 -14.68 -19.47
N ALA A 390 3.66 -14.38 -18.21
CA ALA A 390 2.84 -13.55 -17.33
C ALA A 390 2.70 -12.11 -17.84
N HIS A 391 3.61 -11.63 -18.70
CA HIS A 391 3.53 -10.28 -19.28
C HIS A 391 2.27 -10.07 -20.12
N SER A 392 1.72 -11.12 -20.73
CA SER A 392 0.45 -11.06 -21.49
C SER A 392 -0.71 -10.44 -20.70
N LEU A 393 -0.64 -10.51 -19.36
CA LEU A 393 -1.60 -9.94 -18.43
C LEU A 393 -1.85 -8.43 -18.62
N ILE A 394 -0.87 -7.68 -19.15
CA ILE A 394 -1.03 -6.23 -19.36
C ILE A 394 -2.10 -5.89 -20.40
N GLN A 395 -2.50 -6.86 -21.23
CA GLN A 395 -3.52 -6.67 -22.25
C GLN A 395 -4.94 -6.94 -21.72
N TRP A 396 -5.09 -7.34 -20.46
CA TRP A 396 -6.39 -7.57 -19.85
C TRP A 396 -7.10 -6.26 -19.50
N GLU A 397 -8.31 -6.07 -20.03
CA GLU A 397 -9.13 -4.85 -19.85
C GLU A 397 -10.41 -5.06 -19.02
N GLY A 398 -10.62 -6.26 -18.49
CA GLY A 398 -11.77 -6.60 -17.65
C GLY A 398 -12.34 -7.99 -17.93
N GLY A 399 -13.22 -8.45 -17.03
CA GLY A 399 -13.92 -9.73 -17.16
C GLY A 399 -13.14 -10.95 -16.66
N THR A 400 -13.86 -12.07 -16.50
CA THR A 400 -13.31 -13.33 -15.93
C THR A 400 -12.59 -14.21 -16.94
N ASP A 401 -12.72 -13.94 -18.23
CA ASP A 401 -12.22 -14.81 -19.30
C ASP A 401 -10.68 -14.80 -19.38
N ALA A 402 -10.10 -15.94 -19.79
CA ALA A 402 -8.66 -16.18 -19.85
C ALA A 402 -8.02 -15.65 -21.15
N PHE A 403 -6.76 -15.22 -21.02
CA PHE A 403 -5.81 -15.06 -22.13
C PHE A 403 -4.91 -16.29 -22.19
#